data_AF-A0AAW7KWM7-F1
#
_entry.id   AF-A0AAW7KWM7-F1
#
_cell.length_a   1.000
_cell.length_b   1.000
_cell.length_c   1.000
_cell.angle_alpha   90.00
_cell.angle_beta   90.00
_cell.angle_gamma   90.00
#
_symmetry.space_group_name_H-M   'P 1'
#
loop_
_entity.id
_entity.type
_entity.pdbx_description
1 polymer ?
#
loop_
_entity_poly.entity_id
_entity_poly.type
_entity_poly.pdbx_seq_one_letter_code
_entity_poly.pdbx_strand_id
1 'polypeptide(L)'
;MSYYEVLEKLSQEYPVLIEDLIATDDLERWGVITKALSKDDKSKIYDLAEPKWIERKVLDGTLLLHPDVRTELAARDYKPLSIHRKMIWASVLVMYDGFDSKERYNRIKNKIIKKHSNKWWFDVHKRVKPTYAAKKRIEKQALGNVTSFATQSSSFLGGVVQDYRDDALKMIPKE
;
A
#
# COMPACT_ATOMS: atom_id res chain seq x y z
N MET A 1 -18.04 16.59 22.08
CA MET A 1 -18.16 15.88 20.79
C MET A 1 -17.18 14.73 20.82
N SER A 2 -17.67 13.50 20.71
CA SER A 2 -16.86 12.28 20.66
C SER A 2 -16.00 12.29 19.39
N TYR A 3 -14.83 11.64 19.42
CA TYR A 3 -13.98 11.47 18.23
C TYR A 3 -14.75 10.86 17.05
N TYR A 4 -15.64 9.90 17.34
CA TYR A 4 -16.49 9.26 16.32
C TYR A 4 -17.51 10.21 15.70
N GLU A 5 -18.12 11.10 16.49
CA GLU A 5 -19.04 12.13 15.98
C GLU A 5 -18.32 13.10 15.03
N VAL A 6 -17.05 13.41 15.32
CA VAL A 6 -16.24 14.27 14.43
C VAL A 6 -15.91 13.56 13.13
N LEU A 7 -15.57 12.26 13.18
CA LEU A 7 -15.33 11.46 11.98
C LEU A 7 -16.57 11.36 11.09
N GLU A 8 -17.73 11.10 11.69
CA GLU A 8 -18.99 11.02 10.96
C GLU A 8 -19.32 12.35 10.26
N LYS A 9 -19.21 13.46 10.99
CA LYS A 9 -19.39 14.80 10.43
C LYS A 9 -18.41 15.08 9.27
N LEU A 10 -17.12 14.82 9.44
CA LEU A 10 -16.13 15.02 8.38
C LEU A 10 -16.38 14.12 7.16
N SER A 11 -16.90 12.90 7.36
CA SER A 11 -17.27 12.01 6.27
C SER A 11 -18.41 12.55 5.42
N GLN A 12 -19.35 13.27 6.06
CA GLN A 12 -20.49 13.90 5.40
C GLN A 12 -20.10 15.25 4.75
N GLU A 13 -19.19 16.00 5.36
CA GLU A 13 -18.72 17.28 4.84
C GLU A 13 -17.75 17.14 3.65
N TYR A 14 -16.92 16.09 3.65
CA TYR A 14 -15.86 15.90 2.66
C TYR A 14 -15.91 14.54 1.92
N PRO A 15 -17.07 14.06 1.44
CA PRO A 15 -17.19 12.73 0.83
C PRO A 15 -16.34 12.62 -0.44
N VAL A 16 -16.41 13.63 -1.32
CA VAL A 16 -15.65 13.68 -2.59
C VAL A 16 -14.15 13.68 -2.32
N LEU A 17 -13.69 14.45 -1.33
CA LEU A 17 -12.27 14.51 -0.99
C LEU A 17 -11.77 13.18 -0.43
N ILE A 18 -12.57 12.48 0.37
CA ILE A 18 -12.22 11.14 0.87
C ILE A 18 -12.11 10.14 -0.29
N GLU A 19 -13.06 10.16 -1.24
CA GLU A 19 -13.02 9.34 -2.44
C GLU A 19 -11.80 9.63 -3.32
N ASP A 20 -11.48 10.91 -3.52
CA ASP A 20 -10.29 11.35 -4.26
C ASP A 20 -8.99 10.81 -3.63
N LEU A 21 -8.89 10.82 -2.30
CA LEU A 21 -7.75 10.23 -1.59
C LEU A 21 -7.69 8.71 -1.80
N ILE A 22 -8.82 8.02 -1.66
CA ILE A 22 -8.90 6.56 -1.85
C ILE A 22 -8.51 6.17 -3.27
N ALA A 23 -8.88 6.95 -4.28
CA ALA A 23 -8.53 6.71 -5.68
C ALA A 23 -7.07 7.08 -6.01
N THR A 24 -6.44 7.95 -5.21
CA THR A 24 -5.08 8.43 -5.47
C THR A 24 -4.02 7.44 -4.96
N ASP A 25 -3.35 6.76 -5.89
CA ASP A 25 -2.25 5.82 -5.59
C ASP A 25 -0.97 6.49 -5.10
N ASP A 26 -0.71 7.73 -5.53
CA ASP A 26 0.45 8.48 -5.11
C ASP A 26 0.19 9.17 -3.76
N LEU A 27 0.60 8.52 -2.67
CA LEU A 27 0.45 9.03 -1.30
C LEU A 27 1.10 10.41 -1.08
N GLU A 28 2.05 10.84 -1.93
CA GLU A 28 2.59 12.20 -1.82
C GLU A 28 1.58 13.27 -2.25
N ARG A 29 0.63 12.94 -3.14
CA ARG A 29 -0.44 13.84 -3.59
C ARG A 29 -1.52 14.04 -2.54
N TRP A 30 -1.66 13.14 -1.57
CA TRP A 30 -2.64 13.30 -0.49
C TRP A 30 -2.44 14.62 0.27
N GLY A 31 -1.19 15.01 0.50
CA GLY A 31 -0.86 16.29 1.13
C GLY A 31 -1.22 17.52 0.28
N VAL A 32 -1.27 17.37 -1.05
CA VAL A 32 -1.68 18.42 -1.99
C VAL A 32 -3.20 18.53 -2.06
N ILE A 33 -3.90 17.39 -2.14
CA ILE A 33 -5.37 17.31 -2.14
C ILE A 33 -5.91 17.93 -0.85
N THR A 34 -5.31 17.59 0.29
CA THR A 34 -5.74 18.08 1.59
C THR A 34 -5.11 19.41 2.00
N LYS A 35 -4.49 20.17 1.09
CA LYS A 35 -3.71 21.37 1.44
C LYS A 35 -4.50 22.39 2.26
N ALA A 36 -5.79 22.58 1.95
CA ALA A 36 -6.66 23.59 2.52
C ALA A 36 -7.17 23.25 3.94
N LEU A 37 -7.02 22.00 4.37
CA LEU A 37 -7.53 21.54 5.66
C LEU A 37 -6.58 21.87 6.81
N SER A 38 -7.12 21.91 8.02
CA SER A 38 -6.31 22.01 9.24
C SER A 38 -5.49 20.72 9.45
N LYS A 39 -4.44 20.78 10.27
CA LYS A 39 -3.63 19.58 10.59
C LYS A 39 -4.47 18.48 11.26
N ASP A 40 -5.43 18.87 12.08
CA ASP A 40 -6.31 17.96 12.82
C ASP A 40 -7.31 17.28 11.88
N ASP A 41 -7.97 18.05 11.02
CA ASP A 41 -8.92 17.51 10.03
C ASP A 41 -8.22 16.61 9.01
N LYS A 42 -6.99 16.96 8.58
CA LYS A 42 -6.17 16.09 7.74
C LYS A 42 -5.95 14.72 8.38
N SER A 43 -5.61 14.68 9.67
CA SER A 43 -5.37 13.42 10.36
C SER A 43 -6.63 12.56 10.36
N LYS A 44 -7.78 13.15 10.69
CA LYS A 44 -9.08 12.46 10.74
C LYS A 44 -9.53 11.96 9.37
N ILE A 45 -9.36 12.77 8.33
CA ILE A 45 -9.67 12.35 6.96
C ILE A 45 -8.74 11.23 6.50
N TYR A 46 -7.46 11.27 6.88
CA TYR A 46 -6.55 10.15 6.60
C TYR A 46 -6.95 8.89 7.37
N ASP A 47 -7.44 9.01 8.61
CA ASP A 47 -7.95 7.87 9.38
C ASP A 47 -9.18 7.21 8.71
N LEU A 48 -9.96 7.97 7.92
CA LEU A 48 -11.08 7.47 7.12
C LEU A 48 -10.64 6.88 5.77
N ALA A 49 -9.70 7.52 5.09
CA ALA A 49 -9.27 7.16 3.74
C ALA A 49 -8.21 6.04 3.71
N GLU A 50 -7.27 6.01 4.66
CA GLU A 50 -6.16 5.04 4.69
C GLU A 50 -6.66 3.58 4.69
N PRO A 51 -7.63 3.16 5.54
CA PRO A 51 -8.10 1.77 5.54
C PRO A 51 -8.75 1.36 4.22
N LYS A 52 -9.62 2.23 3.66
CA LYS A 52 -10.30 1.98 2.37
C LYS A 52 -9.33 1.93 1.20
N TRP A 53 -8.30 2.77 1.22
CA TRP A 53 -7.21 2.71 0.24
C TRP A 53 -6.45 1.40 0.37
N ILE A 54 -6.10 0.96 1.59
CA ILE A 54 -5.40 -0.31 1.81
C ILE A 54 -6.24 -1.47 1.31
N GLU A 55 -7.53 -1.52 1.67
CA GLU A 55 -8.48 -2.53 1.20
C GLU A 55 -8.45 -2.65 -0.33
N ARG A 56 -8.65 -1.53 -1.03
CA ARG A 56 -8.59 -1.49 -2.49
C ARG A 56 -7.28 -2.04 -3.03
N LYS A 57 -6.13 -1.61 -2.48
CA LYS A 57 -4.80 -2.01 -2.97
C LYS A 57 -4.44 -3.46 -2.60
N VAL A 58 -5.07 -4.04 -1.58
CA VAL A 58 -4.93 -5.47 -1.26
C VAL A 58 -5.77 -6.30 -2.23
N LEU A 59 -7.02 -5.89 -2.47
CA LEU A 59 -7.96 -6.58 -3.36
C LEU A 59 -7.53 -6.55 -4.84
N ASP A 60 -6.99 -5.42 -5.31
CA ASP A 60 -6.43 -5.31 -6.67
C ASP A 60 -5.06 -5.99 -6.83
N GLY A 61 -4.48 -6.48 -5.72
CA GLY A 61 -3.17 -7.11 -5.67
C GLY A 61 -1.99 -6.18 -5.90
N THR A 62 -2.16 -4.86 -5.97
CA THR A 62 -1.05 -3.91 -6.23
C THR A 62 -0.23 -3.60 -4.99
N LEU A 63 -0.72 -3.95 -3.80
CA LEU A 63 0.01 -3.84 -2.54
C LEU A 63 0.79 -5.14 -2.24
N LEU A 64 2.10 -5.06 -2.37
CA LEU A 64 3.04 -6.17 -2.16
C LEU A 64 3.31 -6.36 -0.67
N LEU A 65 2.51 -7.20 -0.02
CA LEU A 65 2.60 -7.55 1.40
C LEU A 65 2.68 -9.06 1.56
N HIS A 66 3.30 -9.50 2.67
CA HIS A 66 3.26 -10.89 3.07
C HIS A 66 1.79 -11.36 3.25
N PRO A 67 1.42 -12.59 2.85
CA PRO A 67 0.05 -13.09 2.95
C PRO A 67 -0.54 -13.04 4.38
N ASP A 68 0.25 -13.40 5.39
CA ASP A 68 -0.17 -13.28 6.80
C ASP A 68 -0.55 -11.84 7.17
N VAL A 69 0.22 -10.85 6.72
CA VAL A 69 -0.04 -9.42 6.99
C VAL A 69 -1.32 -8.96 6.29
N ARG A 70 -1.64 -9.50 5.11
CA ARG A 70 -2.91 -9.22 4.43
C ARG A 70 -4.09 -9.76 5.25
N THR A 71 -3.95 -10.97 5.78
CA THR A 71 -4.95 -11.59 6.64
C THR A 71 -5.14 -10.80 7.94
N GLU A 72 -4.04 -10.36 8.56
CA GLU A 72 -4.06 -9.51 9.74
C GLU A 72 -4.70 -8.14 9.47
N LEU A 73 -4.46 -7.54 8.30
CA LEU A 73 -5.12 -6.30 7.89
C LEU A 73 -6.62 -6.51 7.70
N ALA A 74 -7.04 -7.56 6.99
CA ALA A 74 -8.45 -7.86 6.79
C ALA A 74 -9.19 -8.08 8.12
N ALA A 75 -8.59 -8.82 9.06
CA ALA A 75 -9.15 -9.03 10.41
C ALA A 75 -9.26 -7.75 11.25
N ARG A 76 -8.67 -6.64 10.80
CA ARG A 76 -8.65 -5.34 11.48
C ARG A 76 -9.39 -4.25 10.70
N ASP A 77 -10.27 -4.64 9.77
CA ASP A 77 -10.95 -3.72 8.84
C ASP A 77 -9.95 -2.81 8.11
N TYR A 78 -8.82 -3.39 7.73
CA TYR A 78 -7.70 -2.73 7.07
C TYR A 78 -7.06 -1.57 7.85
N LYS A 79 -7.33 -1.44 9.16
CA LYS A 79 -6.70 -0.42 10.02
C LYS A 79 -5.25 -0.80 10.34
N PRO A 80 -4.25 -0.10 9.77
CA PRO A 80 -2.87 -0.56 9.82
C PRO A 80 -2.20 -0.21 11.16
N LEU A 81 -1.44 -1.16 11.69
CA LEU A 81 -0.49 -0.91 12.77
C LEU A 81 0.78 -0.24 12.23
N SER A 82 1.63 0.25 13.14
CA SER A 82 2.92 0.84 12.77
C SER A 82 3.77 -0.10 11.91
N ILE A 83 3.73 -1.41 12.19
CA ILE A 83 4.43 -2.43 11.41
C ILE A 83 3.86 -2.58 9.99
N HIS A 84 2.53 -2.63 9.85
CA HIS A 84 1.86 -2.69 8.54
C HIS A 84 2.22 -1.46 7.69
N ARG A 85 2.19 -0.26 8.29
CA ARG A 85 2.57 0.98 7.59
C ARG A 85 3.98 0.91 7.03
N LYS A 86 4.95 0.36 7.77
CA LYS A 86 6.33 0.21 7.27
C LYS A 86 6.39 -0.69 6.03
N MET A 87 5.61 -1.77 5.98
CA MET A 87 5.54 -2.66 4.83
C MET A 87 4.83 -2.02 3.64
N ILE A 88 3.74 -1.30 3.91
CA ILE A 88 3.02 -0.51 2.89
C ILE A 88 3.97 0.48 2.22
N TRP A 89 4.77 1.21 3.00
CA TRP A 89 5.77 2.13 2.45
C TRP A 89 6.84 1.42 1.61
N ALA A 90 7.29 0.23 2.02
CA ALA A 90 8.23 -0.55 1.21
C ALA A 90 7.60 -0.94 -0.15
N SER A 91 6.32 -1.34 -0.16
CA SER A 91 5.57 -1.58 -1.40
C SER A 91 5.44 -0.32 -2.25
N VAL A 92 5.04 0.82 -1.67
CA VAL A 92 4.86 2.09 -2.39
C VAL A 92 6.16 2.57 -3.03
N LEU A 93 7.30 2.37 -2.37
CA LEU A 93 8.62 2.72 -2.92
C LEU A 93 8.99 1.83 -4.11
N VAL A 94 8.68 0.53 -4.04
CA VAL A 94 9.04 -0.46 -5.07
C VAL A 94 8.10 -0.41 -6.28
N MET A 95 6.84 -0.02 -6.10
CA MET A 95 5.86 0.02 -7.18
C MET A 95 6.04 1.21 -8.14
N TYR A 96 6.92 2.16 -7.82
CA TYR A 96 7.14 3.34 -8.65
C TYR A 96 8.34 3.18 -9.59
N ASP A 97 8.08 3.07 -10.89
CA ASP A 97 9.11 2.92 -11.92
C ASP A 97 9.31 4.19 -12.79
N GLY A 98 8.91 5.37 -12.29
CA GLY A 98 9.07 6.64 -13.01
C GLY A 98 10.54 7.06 -13.21
N PHE A 99 10.78 7.98 -14.15
CA PHE A 99 12.13 8.48 -14.48
C PHE A 99 12.80 9.17 -13.28
N ASP A 100 12.02 9.79 -12.40
CA ASP A 100 12.47 10.44 -11.17
C ASP A 100 12.43 9.51 -9.95
N SER A 101 12.34 8.18 -10.14
CA SER A 101 12.22 7.19 -9.05
C SER A 101 13.28 7.35 -7.95
N LYS A 102 14.53 7.64 -8.30
CA LYS A 102 15.61 7.92 -7.33
C LYS A 102 15.36 9.19 -6.52
N GLU A 103 14.89 10.25 -7.18
CA GLU A 103 14.57 11.52 -6.53
C GLU A 103 13.37 11.35 -5.60
N ARG A 104 12.31 10.71 -6.09
CA ARG A 104 11.11 10.37 -5.32
C ARG A 104 11.45 9.54 -4.09
N TYR A 105 12.31 8.53 -4.24
CA TYR A 105 12.78 7.71 -3.14
C TYR A 105 13.43 8.56 -2.03
N ASN A 106 14.33 9.48 -2.41
CA ASN A 106 15.00 10.37 -1.46
C ASN A 106 14.03 11.38 -0.81
N ARG A 107 13.07 11.92 -1.56
CA ARG A 107 12.02 12.79 -1.01
C ARG A 107 11.19 12.06 0.03
N ILE A 108 10.72 10.84 -0.26
CA ILE A 108 9.94 10.02 0.66
C ILE A 108 10.77 9.64 1.90
N LYS A 109 12.02 9.20 1.71
CA LYS A 109 12.97 8.93 2.81
C LYS A 109 13.03 10.11 3.78
N ASN A 110 13.29 11.31 3.27
CA ASN A 110 13.42 12.51 4.10
C ASN A 110 12.11 12.84 4.83
N LYS A 111 10.96 12.69 4.18
CA LYS A 111 9.64 12.86 4.82
C LYS A 111 9.40 11.85 5.94
N ILE A 112 9.72 10.58 5.73
CA ILE A 112 9.59 9.52 6.73
C ILE A 112 10.49 9.77 7.93
N ILE A 113 11.77 10.10 7.71
CA ILE A 113 12.72 10.41 8.78
C ILE A 113 12.23 11.60 9.61
N LYS A 114 11.75 12.66 8.95
CA LYS A 114 11.23 13.86 9.62
C LYS A 114 9.97 13.57 10.44
N LYS A 115 9.07 12.70 9.96
CA LYS A 115 7.80 12.39 10.62
C LYS A 115 7.94 11.37 11.75
N HIS A 116 8.85 10.40 11.61
CA HIS A 116 8.97 9.27 12.52
C HIS A 116 10.34 9.18 13.18
N SER A 117 11.34 8.68 12.47
CA SER A 117 12.76 8.63 12.89
C SER A 117 13.61 7.91 11.84
N ASN A 118 14.93 7.98 11.99
CA ASN A 118 15.86 7.17 11.21
C ASN A 118 15.67 5.66 11.45
N LYS A 119 15.37 5.24 12.69
CA LYS A 119 15.07 3.83 13.02
C LYS A 119 13.85 3.33 12.25
N TRP A 120 12.80 4.14 12.18
CA TRP A 120 11.58 3.80 11.46
C TRP A 120 11.85 3.67 9.95
N TRP A 121 12.65 4.58 9.37
CA TRP A 121 13.10 4.47 7.98
C TRP A 121 13.92 3.20 7.73
N PHE A 122 14.85 2.85 8.61
CA PHE A 122 15.66 1.64 8.47
C PHE A 122 14.80 0.37 8.38
N ASP A 123 13.72 0.30 9.17
CA ASP A 123 12.77 -0.80 9.09
C ASP A 123 11.98 -0.85 7.77
N VAL A 124 11.73 0.28 7.12
CA VAL A 124 11.17 0.30 5.76
C VAL A 124 12.22 -0.15 4.76
N HIS A 125 13.41 0.43 4.84
CA HIS A 125 14.52 0.19 3.93
C HIS A 125 14.90 -1.29 3.86
N LYS A 126 14.98 -1.99 5.02
CA LYS A 126 15.29 -3.43 5.06
C LYS A 126 14.29 -4.30 4.28
N ARG A 127 13.06 -3.82 4.09
CA ARG A 127 11.99 -4.51 3.34
C ARG A 127 11.97 -4.21 1.85
N VAL A 128 12.54 -3.08 1.42
CA VAL A 128 12.53 -2.66 0.01
C VAL A 128 13.13 -3.73 -0.91
N LYS A 129 14.29 -4.29 -0.55
CA LYS A 129 14.97 -5.30 -1.38
C LYS A 129 14.15 -6.61 -1.51
N PRO A 130 13.65 -7.22 -0.42
CA PRO A 130 12.72 -8.35 -0.52
C PRO A 130 11.46 -8.05 -1.33
N THR A 131 10.83 -6.88 -1.13
CA THR A 131 9.65 -6.47 -1.88
C THR A 131 9.95 -6.32 -3.38
N TYR A 132 11.12 -5.79 -3.75
CA TYR A 132 11.55 -5.73 -5.14
C TYR A 132 11.78 -7.11 -5.74
N ALA A 133 12.38 -8.03 -4.99
CA ALA A 133 12.56 -9.42 -5.43
C ALA A 133 11.21 -10.11 -5.67
N ALA A 134 10.24 -9.91 -4.77
CA ALA A 134 8.88 -10.40 -4.93
C ALA A 134 8.20 -9.81 -6.19
N LYS A 135 8.29 -8.49 -6.41
CA LYS A 135 7.79 -7.81 -7.62
C LYS A 135 8.37 -8.46 -8.88
N LYS A 136 9.70 -8.61 -8.95
CA LYS A 136 10.38 -9.20 -10.12
C LYS A 136 9.98 -10.64 -10.38
N ARG A 137 9.75 -11.43 -9.32
CA ARG A 137 9.28 -12.81 -9.45
C ARG A 137 7.86 -12.88 -10.01
N ILE A 138 6.97 -12.02 -9.52
CA ILE A 138 5.59 -11.89 -10.01
C ILE A 138 5.60 -11.46 -11.50
N GLU A 139 6.40 -10.45 -11.86
CA GLU A 139 6.52 -9.97 -13.25
C GLU A 139 7.06 -11.07 -14.19
N LYS A 140 8.13 -11.76 -13.80
CA LYS A 140 8.72 -12.84 -14.61
C LYS A 140 7.74 -13.98 -14.84
N GLN A 141 6.95 -14.33 -13.80
CA GLN A 141 5.93 -15.37 -13.90
C GLN A 141 4.72 -14.91 -14.70
N ALA A 142 4.30 -13.65 -14.60
CA ALA A 142 3.26 -13.11 -15.47
C ALA A 142 3.66 -13.20 -16.94
N LEU A 143 4.90 -12.83 -17.28
CA LEU A 143 5.42 -12.94 -18.65
C LEU A 143 5.50 -14.40 -19.15
N GLY A 144 6.01 -15.32 -18.31
CA GLY A 144 6.10 -16.74 -18.65
C GLY A 144 4.73 -17.44 -18.72
N ASN A 145 3.77 -17.00 -17.90
CA ASN A 145 2.43 -17.54 -17.93
C ASN A 145 1.61 -16.96 -19.08
N VAL A 146 1.76 -15.68 -19.48
CA VAL A 146 1.08 -15.15 -20.69
C VAL A 146 1.47 -15.95 -21.94
N THR A 147 2.72 -16.40 -22.03
CA THR A 147 3.16 -17.30 -23.10
C THR A 147 2.56 -18.70 -23.03
N SER A 148 2.17 -19.20 -21.85
CA SER A 148 1.49 -20.50 -21.68
C SER A 148 -0.04 -20.41 -21.63
N PHE A 149 -0.60 -19.25 -21.31
CA PHE A 149 -2.04 -18.96 -21.25
C PHE A 149 -2.67 -18.82 -22.63
N ALA A 150 -1.90 -18.41 -23.64
CA ALA A 150 -2.35 -18.47 -25.03
C ALA A 150 -2.74 -19.88 -25.48
N THR A 151 -2.39 -20.92 -24.71
CA THR A 151 -2.63 -22.32 -25.05
C THR A 151 -3.74 -23.03 -24.26
N GLN A 152 -4.21 -22.56 -23.09
CA GLN A 152 -5.16 -23.34 -22.26
C GLN A 152 -6.07 -22.49 -21.36
N SER A 153 -7.39 -22.71 -21.40
CA SER A 153 -8.41 -22.03 -20.58
C SER A 153 -9.04 -22.98 -19.54
N SER A 154 -8.81 -22.79 -18.24
CA SER A 154 -9.62 -23.43 -17.17
C SER A 154 -9.44 -22.77 -15.80
N SER A 155 -10.48 -22.87 -14.95
CA SER A 155 -10.57 -22.33 -13.58
C SER A 155 -9.52 -22.88 -12.60
N PHE A 156 -8.90 -24.02 -12.93
CA PHE A 156 -7.74 -24.58 -12.22
C PHE A 156 -6.54 -23.61 -12.20
N LEU A 157 -6.42 -22.78 -13.23
CA LEU A 157 -5.33 -21.83 -13.37
C LEU A 157 -5.44 -20.64 -12.40
N GLY A 158 -6.64 -20.29 -11.94
CA GLY A 158 -6.84 -19.21 -10.97
C GLY A 158 -6.19 -19.52 -9.61
N GLY A 159 -6.35 -20.75 -9.11
CA GLY A 159 -5.72 -21.21 -7.87
C GLY A 159 -4.19 -21.26 -7.98
N VAL A 160 -3.68 -21.81 -9.08
CA VAL A 160 -2.24 -21.92 -9.35
C VAL A 160 -1.55 -20.55 -9.44
N VAL A 161 -2.18 -19.56 -10.09
CA VAL A 161 -1.67 -18.18 -10.16
C VAL A 161 -1.62 -17.52 -8.78
N GLN A 162 -2.62 -17.77 -7.94
CA GLN A 162 -2.69 -17.22 -6.59
C GLN A 162 -1.61 -17.84 -5.68
N ASP A 163 -1.41 -19.16 -5.73
CA ASP A 163 -0.39 -19.86 -4.95
C ASP A 163 1.02 -19.37 -5.28
N TYR A 164 1.35 -19.18 -6.56
CA TYR A 164 2.64 -18.65 -6.98
C TYR A 164 2.88 -17.22 -6.53
N ARG A 165 1.83 -16.40 -6.58
CA ARG A 165 1.88 -15.03 -6.12
C ARG A 165 2.15 -15.00 -4.62
N ASP A 166 1.46 -15.83 -3.84
CA ASP A 166 1.65 -15.90 -2.40
C ASP A 166 3.05 -16.42 -2.04
N ASP A 167 3.61 -17.37 -2.79
CA ASP A 167 4.99 -17.81 -2.62
C ASP A 167 6.03 -16.72 -2.91
N ALA A 168 5.79 -15.89 -3.94
CA ALA A 168 6.64 -14.73 -4.19
C ALA A 168 6.54 -13.69 -3.05
N LEU A 169 5.34 -13.50 -2.49
CA LEU A 169 5.10 -12.54 -1.41
C LEU A 169 5.61 -13.02 -0.04
N LYS A 170 5.68 -14.33 0.20
CA LYS A 170 6.33 -14.92 1.39
C LYS A 170 7.81 -14.56 1.52
N MET A 171 8.45 -14.09 0.45
CA MET A 171 9.82 -13.57 0.48
C MET A 171 9.92 -12.25 1.26
N ILE A 172 8.82 -11.51 1.44
CA ILE A 172 8.78 -10.24 2.16
C ILE A 172 8.72 -10.52 3.67
N PRO A 173 9.65 -10.01 4.48
CA PRO A 173 9.63 -10.25 5.93
C PRO A 173 8.34 -9.73 6.59
N LYS A 174 7.72 -10.59 7.41
CA LYS A 174 6.58 -10.23 8.27
C LYS A 174 6.97 -9.42 9.52
N GLU A 175 8.27 -9.30 9.84
CA GLU A 175 8.83 -8.62 11.04
C GLU A 175 10.03 -7.70 10.75
#